data_AF-A0AAU9UQK4-F1
#
_entry.id   AF-A0AAU9UQK4-F1
#
_cell.length_a   1.000
_cell.length_b   1.000
_cell.length_c   1.000
_cell.angle_alpha   90.00
_cell.angle_beta   90.00
_cell.angle_gamma   90.00
#
_symmetry.space_group_name_H-M   'P 1'
#
loop_
_entity.id
_entity.type
_entity.pdbx_description
1 polymer ?
#
loop_
_entity_poly.entity_id
_entity_poly.type
_entity_poly.pdbx_seq_one_letter_code
_entity_poly.pdbx_strand_id
1 'polypeptide(L)'
;MVSYLLDDEEISAGLTKEDLTSLHNPDLNFLQVLRGALEYQGFNPKAILKEMIRRRNTYIASQKEEVVWDLTNKDGEFKVTPTSKASDCISSNGPLVKDIEILIFMFLHRNNHISKIIKKSLPGIASILEHLREKYDINDETRKSGTALGTSDITLPRIAGVMPAVAVKLFHSRLVKETVPFLTIPGVKFNEDTASDTEDGSSGTVGAKVSTITHAICCPFLPSLHPKAAKGPSHIHGIMIYVAIKLDDIIHRKEKDITSLEDLMTYYRAGYDSPVTPEATRVEFNFF
;
A
#
# COMPACT_ATOMS: atom_id res chain seq x y z
N MET A 1 -5.31 0.32 46.41
CA MET A 1 -4.83 1.71 46.32
C MET A 1 -6.01 2.64 46.03
N VAL A 2 -7.11 2.45 46.77
CA VAL A 2 -8.37 3.22 46.61
C VAL A 2 -9.02 3.51 47.98
N SER A 3 -8.38 3.11 49.08
CA SER A 3 -8.92 3.22 50.44
C SER A 3 -9.13 4.67 50.89
N TYR A 4 -8.38 5.62 50.32
CA TYR A 4 -8.57 7.05 50.58
C TYR A 4 -9.91 7.60 50.07
N LEU A 5 -10.58 6.89 49.15
CA LEU A 5 -11.94 7.24 48.70
C LEU A 5 -13.02 6.82 49.71
N LEU A 6 -12.68 5.96 50.68
CA LEU A 6 -13.60 5.51 51.72
C LEU A 6 -13.63 6.44 52.93
N ASP A 7 -12.66 7.36 53.04
CA ASP A 7 -12.62 8.38 54.09
C ASP A 7 -13.64 9.51 53.83
N ASP A 8 -14.27 9.52 52.65
CA ASP A 8 -15.33 10.45 52.25
C ASP A 8 -16.70 9.77 52.34
N GLU A 9 -17.58 10.30 53.20
CA GLU A 9 -18.93 9.75 53.44
C GLU A 9 -19.83 9.81 52.20
N GLU A 10 -19.71 10.83 51.37
CA GLU A 10 -20.53 10.99 50.16
C GLU A 10 -20.15 9.94 49.11
N ILE A 11 -18.85 9.71 48.94
CA ILE A 11 -18.32 8.72 47.99
C ILE A 11 -18.61 7.29 48.47
N SER A 12 -18.38 7.01 49.76
CA SER A 12 -18.60 5.67 50.31
C SER A 12 -20.07 5.26 50.35
N ALA A 13 -20.99 6.21 50.53
CA ALA A 13 -22.43 5.97 50.43
C ALA A 13 -22.90 5.65 49.00
N GLY A 14 -22.16 6.14 47.99
CA GLY A 14 -22.50 5.98 46.58
C GLY A 14 -21.93 4.73 45.89
N LEU A 15 -20.91 4.08 46.48
CA LEU A 15 -20.24 2.94 45.88
C LEU A 15 -20.68 1.61 46.49
N THR A 16 -20.97 0.62 45.64
CA THR A 16 -21.23 -0.73 46.13
C THR A 16 -19.93 -1.45 46.49
N LYS A 17 -20.04 -2.53 47.28
CA LYS A 17 -18.90 -3.41 47.58
C LYS A 17 -18.28 -4.02 46.31
N GLU A 18 -19.09 -4.25 45.28
CA GLU A 18 -18.66 -4.76 43.98
C GLU A 18 -17.86 -3.71 43.21
N ASP A 19 -18.29 -2.44 43.24
CA ASP A 19 -17.55 -1.32 42.64
C ASP A 19 -16.17 -1.16 43.28
N LEU A 20 -16.10 -1.18 44.61
CA LEU A 20 -14.83 -1.12 45.34
C LEU A 20 -13.91 -2.30 45.00
N THR A 21 -14.47 -3.50 44.89
CA THR A 21 -13.70 -4.70 44.51
C THR A 21 -13.16 -4.59 43.09
N SER A 22 -13.96 -4.05 42.16
CA SER A 22 -13.60 -3.82 40.75
C SER A 22 -12.56 -2.70 40.59
N LEU A 23 -12.62 -1.64 41.41
CA LEU A 23 -11.61 -0.57 41.45
C LEU A 23 -10.26 -1.08 41.95
N HIS A 24 -10.27 -2.04 42.89
CA HIS A 24 -9.06 -2.68 43.38
C HIS A 24 -8.50 -3.74 42.42
N ASN A 25 -9.36 -4.40 41.65
CA ASN A 25 -9.01 -5.47 40.73
C ASN A 25 -9.67 -5.19 39.36
N PRO A 26 -9.09 -4.27 38.56
CA PRO A 26 -9.66 -3.95 37.27
C PRO A 26 -9.73 -5.22 36.40
N ASP A 27 -10.87 -5.43 35.75
CA ASP A 27 -11.05 -6.57 34.84
C ASP A 27 -10.13 -6.41 33.62
N LEU A 28 -9.02 -7.14 33.67
CA LEU A 28 -8.01 -7.13 32.62
C LEU A 28 -8.55 -7.64 31.29
N ASN A 29 -9.53 -8.56 31.29
CA ASN A 29 -10.14 -9.05 30.06
C ASN A 29 -10.99 -7.93 29.42
N PHE A 30 -11.82 -7.24 30.22
CA PHE A 30 -12.55 -6.07 29.75
C PHE A 30 -11.61 -4.99 29.20
N LEU A 31 -10.53 -4.66 29.91
CA LEU A 31 -9.56 -3.66 29.46
C LEU A 31 -8.83 -4.08 28.17
N GLN A 32 -8.54 -5.37 27.99
CA GLN A 32 -7.96 -5.89 26.75
C GLN A 32 -8.94 -5.81 25.58
N VAL A 33 -10.21 -6.18 25.80
CA VAL A 33 -11.28 -6.04 24.80
C VAL A 33 -11.51 -4.57 24.44
N LEU A 34 -11.58 -3.69 25.45
CA LEU A 34 -11.73 -2.25 25.26
C LEU A 34 -10.54 -1.66 24.50
N ARG A 35 -9.30 -2.06 24.85
CA ARG A 35 -8.11 -1.67 24.10
C ARG A 35 -8.25 -2.05 22.62
N GLY A 36 -8.65 -3.28 22.31
CA GLY A 36 -8.87 -3.72 20.93
C GLY A 36 -10.00 -2.95 20.21
N ALA A 37 -11.05 -2.55 20.94
CA ALA A 37 -12.14 -1.74 20.39
C ALA A 37 -11.72 -0.28 20.13
N LEU A 38 -10.80 0.25 20.93
CA LEU A 38 -10.23 1.60 20.82
C LEU A 38 -8.98 1.66 19.93
N GLU A 39 -8.48 0.52 19.45
CA GLU A 39 -7.36 0.49 18.52
C GLU A 39 -7.70 1.30 17.28
N TYR A 40 -6.71 2.05 16.81
CA TYR A 40 -6.84 2.88 15.62
C TYR A 40 -7.35 2.02 14.44
N GLN A 41 -8.60 2.25 14.04
CA GLN A 41 -9.18 1.64 12.84
C GLN A 41 -8.66 2.37 11.61
N GLY A 42 -7.39 2.12 11.31
CA GLY A 42 -6.73 2.65 10.13
C GLY A 42 -7.25 2.01 8.85
N PHE A 43 -6.36 1.92 7.86
CA PHE A 43 -6.66 1.29 6.59
C PHE A 43 -7.02 -0.20 6.75
N ASN A 44 -8.23 -0.59 6.33
CA ASN A 44 -8.68 -1.99 6.25
C ASN A 44 -8.77 -2.47 4.79
N PRO A 45 -7.75 -3.16 4.26
CA PRO A 45 -7.72 -3.61 2.86
C PRO A 45 -8.84 -4.60 2.52
N LYS A 46 -9.33 -5.40 3.48
CA LYS A 46 -10.47 -6.30 3.23
C LYS A 46 -11.75 -5.50 3.02
N ALA A 47 -11.95 -4.42 3.78
CA ALA A 47 -13.10 -3.54 3.60
C ALA A 47 -13.05 -2.84 2.24
N ILE A 48 -11.88 -2.32 1.86
CA ILE A 48 -11.69 -1.68 0.54
C ILE A 48 -11.94 -2.66 -0.60
N LEU A 49 -11.40 -3.88 -0.55
CA LEU A 49 -11.63 -4.88 -1.61
C LEU A 49 -13.11 -5.28 -1.72
N LYS A 50 -13.81 -5.45 -0.59
CA LYS A 50 -15.26 -5.71 -0.57
C LYS A 50 -16.03 -4.55 -1.22
N GLU A 51 -15.67 -3.32 -0.90
CA GLU A 51 -16.30 -2.13 -1.48
C GLU A 51 -16.03 -2.05 -2.99
N MET A 52 -14.81 -2.33 -3.46
CA MET A 52 -14.50 -2.39 -4.89
C MET A 52 -15.33 -3.45 -5.62
N ILE A 53 -15.49 -4.64 -5.05
CA ILE A 53 -16.33 -5.71 -5.63
C ILE A 53 -17.78 -5.24 -5.71
N ARG A 54 -18.30 -4.65 -4.63
CA ARG A 54 -19.67 -4.13 -4.59
C ARG A 54 -19.90 -3.08 -5.68
N ARG A 55 -18.99 -2.10 -5.79
CA ARG A 55 -19.05 -1.02 -6.79
C ARG A 55 -18.95 -1.54 -8.22
N ARG A 56 -18.04 -2.47 -8.49
CA ARG A 56 -17.94 -3.16 -9.78
C ARG A 56 -19.26 -3.84 -10.16
N ASN A 57 -19.88 -4.56 -9.24
CA ASN A 57 -21.13 -5.27 -9.52
C ASN A 57 -22.28 -4.28 -9.79
N THR A 58 -22.38 -3.21 -9.01
CA THR A 58 -23.35 -2.12 -9.27
C THR A 58 -23.11 -1.49 -10.64
N TYR A 59 -21.86 -1.20 -10.97
CA TYR A 59 -21.48 -0.60 -12.24
C TYR A 59 -21.86 -1.48 -13.42
N ILE A 60 -21.44 -2.76 -13.42
CA ILE A 60 -21.74 -3.73 -14.48
C ILE A 60 -23.25 -3.90 -14.66
N ALA A 61 -24.03 -3.94 -13.57
CA ALA A 61 -25.48 -4.04 -13.64
C ALA A 61 -26.16 -2.79 -14.25
N SER A 62 -25.52 -1.62 -14.14
CA SER A 62 -26.05 -0.35 -14.65
C SER A 62 -25.61 -0.03 -16.09
N GLN A 63 -24.52 -0.64 -16.57
CA GLN A 63 -23.97 -0.37 -17.89
C GLN A 63 -24.72 -1.12 -18.98
N LYS A 64 -25.10 -0.39 -20.03
CA LYS A 64 -25.86 -0.95 -21.17
C LYS A 64 -24.97 -1.52 -22.27
N GLU A 65 -23.76 -0.98 -22.43
CA GLU A 65 -22.83 -1.37 -23.49
C GLU A 65 -21.43 -1.60 -22.93
N GLU A 66 -20.79 -2.68 -23.38
CA GLU A 66 -19.39 -2.97 -23.09
C GLU A 66 -18.51 -2.16 -24.04
N VAL A 67 -17.55 -1.42 -23.47
CA VAL A 67 -16.54 -0.69 -24.23
C VAL A 67 -15.22 -1.43 -24.09
N VAL A 68 -14.53 -1.64 -25.20
CA VAL A 68 -13.25 -2.37 -25.25
C VAL A 68 -12.18 -1.48 -25.88
N TRP A 69 -11.01 -1.45 -25.26
CA TRP A 69 -9.84 -0.71 -25.71
C TRP A 69 -8.67 -1.66 -25.96
N ASP A 70 -7.96 -1.50 -27.06
CA ASP A 70 -6.70 -2.20 -27.38
C ASP A 70 -5.50 -1.33 -27.00
N LEU A 71 -4.73 -1.77 -25.99
CA LEU A 71 -3.57 -1.04 -25.48
C LEU A 71 -2.41 -0.91 -26.50
N THR A 72 -2.38 -1.76 -27.53
CA THR A 72 -1.35 -1.72 -28.58
C THR A 72 -1.63 -0.66 -29.64
N ASN A 73 -2.90 -0.29 -29.84
CA ASN A 73 -3.33 0.65 -30.87
C ASN A 73 -3.30 2.11 -30.39
N LYS A 74 -2.15 2.57 -29.87
CA LYS A 74 -2.00 3.92 -29.31
C LYS A 74 -2.37 5.02 -30.31
N ASP A 75 -1.99 4.86 -31.58
CA ASP A 75 -2.20 5.88 -32.62
C ASP A 75 -3.64 5.88 -33.16
N GLY A 76 -4.34 4.73 -33.10
CA GLY A 76 -5.77 4.62 -33.41
C GLY A 76 -6.68 4.88 -32.22
N GLU A 77 -6.22 5.68 -31.24
CA GLU A 77 -6.96 6.02 -30.01
C GLU A 77 -7.43 4.80 -29.22
N PHE A 78 -6.65 3.72 -29.24
CA PHE A 78 -6.92 2.48 -28.52
C PHE A 78 -8.17 1.75 -29.00
N LYS A 79 -8.65 2.02 -30.22
CA LYS A 79 -9.78 1.29 -30.81
C LYS A 79 -9.38 -0.14 -31.14
N VAL A 80 -10.30 -1.08 -30.94
CA VAL A 80 -10.12 -2.49 -31.32
C VAL A 80 -10.02 -2.62 -32.84
N THR A 81 -9.10 -3.45 -33.29
CA THR A 81 -8.83 -3.79 -34.69
C THR A 81 -9.00 -5.29 -34.92
N PRO A 82 -9.09 -5.77 -36.17
CA PRO A 82 -9.13 -7.21 -36.45
C PRO A 82 -7.90 -7.98 -35.94
N THR A 83 -6.78 -7.31 -35.68
CA THR A 83 -5.53 -7.91 -35.18
C THR A 83 -5.36 -7.83 -33.66
N SER A 84 -6.29 -7.20 -32.96
CA SER A 84 -6.24 -7.01 -31.51
C SER A 84 -6.32 -8.36 -30.78
N LYS A 85 -5.43 -8.56 -29.80
CA LYS A 85 -5.44 -9.75 -28.94
C LYS A 85 -6.18 -9.45 -27.64
N ALA A 86 -6.98 -10.41 -27.16
CA ALA A 86 -7.71 -10.28 -25.90
C ALA A 86 -6.79 -10.06 -24.67
N SER A 87 -5.53 -10.51 -24.72
CA SER A 87 -4.54 -10.23 -23.67
C SER A 87 -4.26 -8.73 -23.53
N ASP A 88 -4.26 -8.03 -24.65
CA ASP A 88 -3.83 -6.63 -24.77
C ASP A 88 -5.01 -5.66 -24.68
N CYS A 89 -6.23 -6.20 -24.60
CA CYS A 89 -7.46 -5.43 -24.46
C CYS A 89 -7.88 -5.25 -22.99
N ILE A 90 -8.45 -4.08 -22.72
CA ILE A 90 -9.18 -3.73 -21.51
C ILE A 90 -10.65 -3.58 -21.87
N SER A 91 -11.55 -4.00 -20.98
CA SER A 91 -12.99 -3.84 -21.13
C SER A 91 -13.58 -3.09 -19.94
N SER A 92 -14.62 -2.30 -20.18
CA SER A 92 -15.42 -1.65 -19.14
C SER A 92 -16.09 -2.67 -18.21
N ASN A 93 -16.29 -3.92 -18.64
CA ASN A 93 -16.81 -5.02 -17.84
C ASN A 93 -15.75 -6.07 -17.50
N GLY A 94 -14.47 -5.73 -17.69
CA GLY A 94 -13.33 -6.60 -17.50
C GLY A 94 -13.19 -7.19 -16.08
N PRO A 95 -12.24 -8.13 -15.92
CA PRO A 95 -11.96 -8.74 -14.62
C PRO A 95 -11.36 -7.73 -13.64
N LEU A 96 -11.79 -7.81 -12.38
CA LEU A 96 -11.32 -6.94 -11.29
C LEU A 96 -9.79 -6.88 -11.17
N VAL A 97 -9.10 -7.99 -11.42
CA VAL A 97 -7.64 -8.07 -11.32
C VAL A 97 -6.95 -7.11 -12.29
N LYS A 98 -7.36 -7.09 -13.57
CA LYS A 98 -6.79 -6.17 -14.57
C LYS A 98 -7.03 -4.71 -14.17
N ASP A 99 -8.24 -4.40 -13.70
CA ASP A 99 -8.60 -3.04 -13.24
C ASP A 99 -7.68 -2.60 -12.09
N ILE A 100 -7.46 -3.47 -11.09
CA ILE A 100 -6.57 -3.18 -9.95
C ILE A 100 -5.12 -2.99 -10.42
N GLU A 101 -4.61 -3.87 -11.29
CA GLU A 101 -3.24 -3.77 -11.83
C GLU A 101 -3.01 -2.43 -12.54
N ILE A 102 -3.96 -2.00 -13.37
CA ILE A 102 -3.91 -0.69 -14.05
C ILE A 102 -3.90 0.44 -13.01
N LEU A 103 -4.81 0.40 -12.03
CA LEU A 103 -4.92 1.46 -11.02
C LEU A 103 -3.65 1.55 -10.15
N ILE A 104 -3.05 0.42 -9.77
CA ILE A 104 -1.77 0.37 -9.05
C ILE A 104 -0.65 0.92 -9.94
N PHE A 105 -0.55 0.46 -11.19
CA PHE A 105 0.47 0.94 -12.13
C PHE A 105 0.40 2.46 -12.30
N MET A 106 -0.81 3.00 -12.51
CA MET A 106 -1.04 4.43 -12.66
C MET A 106 -0.70 5.20 -11.39
N PHE A 107 -1.06 4.69 -10.22
CA PHE A 107 -0.68 5.28 -8.94
C PHE A 107 0.83 5.40 -8.80
N LEU A 108 1.56 4.30 -9.02
CA LEU A 108 3.00 4.26 -8.84
C LEU A 108 3.74 5.12 -9.89
N HIS A 109 3.21 5.24 -11.10
CA HIS A 109 3.85 6.02 -12.16
C HIS A 109 3.48 7.52 -12.13
N ARG A 110 2.26 7.88 -11.68
CA ARG A 110 1.69 9.22 -11.84
C ARG A 110 1.10 9.83 -10.56
N ASN A 111 1.23 9.16 -9.41
CA ASN A 111 0.78 9.58 -8.08
C ASN A 111 -0.74 9.45 -7.82
N ASN A 112 -1.26 10.02 -6.74
CA ASN A 112 -2.59 9.74 -6.17
C ASN A 112 -3.79 10.47 -6.83
N HIS A 113 -3.57 11.54 -7.58
CA HIS A 113 -4.66 12.40 -8.08
C HIS A 113 -5.19 11.96 -9.44
N ILE A 114 -6.12 10.99 -9.48
CA ILE A 114 -6.64 10.42 -10.72
C ILE A 114 -7.21 11.47 -11.68
N SER A 115 -7.88 12.51 -11.19
CA SER A 115 -8.39 13.60 -12.04
C SER A 115 -7.28 14.37 -12.75
N LYS A 116 -6.14 14.58 -12.09
CA LYS A 116 -4.97 15.24 -12.71
C LYS A 116 -4.30 14.31 -13.73
N ILE A 117 -4.35 13.00 -13.49
CA ILE A 117 -3.81 11.99 -14.40
C ILE A 117 -4.64 11.96 -15.69
N ILE A 118 -5.97 11.85 -15.58
CA ILE A 118 -6.92 11.88 -16.71
C ILE A 118 -6.65 13.10 -17.61
N LYS A 119 -6.60 14.30 -17.02
CA LYS A 119 -6.36 15.56 -17.75
C LYS A 119 -5.03 15.62 -18.50
N LYS A 120 -4.04 14.80 -18.13
CA LYS A 120 -2.69 14.77 -18.73
C LYS A 120 -2.40 13.45 -19.45
N SER A 121 -3.44 12.72 -19.83
CA SER A 121 -3.34 11.43 -20.53
C SER A 121 -3.82 11.57 -21.97
N LEU A 122 -3.44 10.59 -22.81
CA LEU A 122 -3.98 10.48 -24.16
C LEU A 122 -5.49 10.23 -24.11
N PRO A 123 -6.29 10.65 -25.10
CA PRO A 123 -7.75 10.55 -25.06
C PRO A 123 -8.28 9.15 -24.70
N GLY A 124 -7.76 8.08 -25.30
CA GLY A 124 -8.20 6.72 -24.97
C GLY A 124 -7.80 6.27 -23.55
N ILE A 125 -6.63 6.67 -23.05
CA ILE A 125 -6.24 6.42 -21.64
C ILE A 125 -7.12 7.22 -20.68
N ALA A 126 -7.41 8.48 -21.01
CA ALA A 126 -8.33 9.32 -20.24
C ALA A 126 -9.71 8.64 -20.13
N SER A 127 -10.25 8.14 -21.26
CA SER A 127 -11.50 7.39 -21.29
C SER A 127 -11.46 6.14 -20.40
N ILE A 128 -10.43 5.29 -20.50
CA ILE A 128 -10.27 4.11 -19.62
C ILE A 128 -10.27 4.52 -18.13
N LEU A 129 -9.52 5.58 -17.79
CA LEU A 129 -9.41 6.04 -16.41
C LEU A 129 -10.70 6.69 -15.89
N GLU A 130 -11.47 7.36 -16.74
CA GLU A 130 -12.79 7.88 -16.40
C GLU A 130 -13.75 6.73 -16.05
N HIS A 131 -13.78 5.68 -16.88
CA HIS A 131 -14.55 4.46 -16.60
C HIS A 131 -14.13 3.79 -15.29
N LEU A 132 -12.82 3.67 -15.02
CA LEU A 132 -12.34 3.08 -13.77
C LEU A 132 -12.66 3.96 -12.55
N ARG A 133 -12.52 5.28 -12.69
CA ARG A 133 -12.86 6.23 -11.63
C ARG A 133 -14.33 6.15 -11.26
N GLU A 134 -15.22 6.12 -12.25
CA GLU A 134 -16.66 5.98 -12.06
C GLU A 134 -17.01 4.60 -11.47
N LYS A 135 -16.48 3.52 -12.06
CA LYS A 135 -16.73 2.13 -11.65
C LYS A 135 -16.42 1.90 -10.17
N TYR A 136 -15.35 2.50 -9.66
CA TYR A 136 -14.89 2.28 -8.28
C TYR A 136 -15.12 3.47 -7.35
N ASP A 137 -15.75 4.55 -7.83
CA ASP A 137 -15.97 5.78 -7.06
C ASP A 137 -14.67 6.29 -6.39
N ILE A 138 -13.61 6.39 -7.21
CA ILE A 138 -12.27 6.69 -6.69
C ILE A 138 -12.19 8.15 -6.24
N ASN A 139 -12.00 8.35 -4.94
CA ASN A 139 -11.81 9.65 -4.33
C ASN A 139 -10.35 10.11 -4.49
N ASP A 140 -10.18 11.31 -5.05
CA ASP A 140 -8.87 11.94 -5.25
C ASP A 140 -8.79 13.37 -4.69
N GLU A 141 -9.73 13.71 -3.80
CA GLU A 141 -9.78 15.00 -3.12
C GLU A 141 -8.55 15.20 -2.24
N THR A 142 -7.89 16.35 -2.41
CA THR A 142 -6.82 16.78 -1.52
C THR A 142 -7.40 17.11 -0.16
N ARG A 143 -6.89 16.46 0.88
CA ARG A 143 -7.23 16.73 2.28
C ARG A 143 -5.99 17.25 3.01
N LYS A 144 -6.20 17.96 4.11
CA LYS A 144 -5.09 18.35 5.00
C LYS A 144 -4.44 17.10 5.60
N SER A 145 -3.13 17.14 5.78
CA SER A 145 -2.40 16.07 6.47
C SER A 145 -3.06 15.77 7.83
N GLY A 146 -3.14 14.48 8.19
CA GLY A 146 -3.84 14.01 9.40
C GLY A 146 -5.37 13.90 9.30
N THR A 147 -6.00 14.34 8.21
CA THR A 147 -7.46 14.13 8.03
C THR A 147 -7.75 12.66 7.77
N ALA A 148 -8.53 12.02 8.63
CA ALA A 148 -8.92 10.63 8.46
C ALA A 148 -9.80 10.46 7.21
N LEU A 149 -9.48 9.45 6.40
CA LEU A 149 -10.32 8.98 5.31
C LEU A 149 -11.36 8.01 5.85
N GLY A 150 -12.59 8.08 5.34
CA GLY A 150 -13.66 7.14 5.69
C GLY A 150 -13.23 5.70 5.42
N THR A 151 -13.73 4.73 6.19
CA THR A 151 -13.30 3.33 6.07
C THR A 151 -13.59 2.70 4.70
N SER A 152 -14.57 3.26 3.97
CA SER A 152 -14.96 2.83 2.62
C SER A 152 -14.43 3.72 1.49
N ASP A 153 -13.66 4.77 1.80
CA ASP A 153 -13.13 5.67 0.76
C ASP A 153 -12.08 4.93 -0.08
N ILE A 154 -12.38 4.73 -1.36
CA ILE A 154 -11.47 4.12 -2.32
C ILE A 154 -10.55 5.20 -2.88
N THR A 155 -9.24 5.04 -2.69
CA THR A 155 -8.21 5.92 -3.24
C THR A 155 -7.13 5.09 -3.90
N LEU A 156 -6.39 5.67 -4.86
CA LEU A 156 -5.28 5.00 -5.54
C LEU A 156 -4.23 4.39 -4.56
N PRO A 157 -3.76 5.12 -3.52
CA PRO A 157 -2.87 4.53 -2.52
C PRO A 157 -3.49 3.35 -1.76
N ARG A 158 -4.78 3.42 -1.43
CA ARG A 158 -5.49 2.35 -0.72
C ARG A 158 -5.66 1.11 -1.60
N ILE A 159 -5.90 1.27 -2.90
CA ILE A 159 -5.94 0.16 -3.86
C ILE A 159 -4.57 -0.55 -3.90
N ALA A 160 -3.47 0.19 -3.97
CA ALA A 160 -2.13 -0.40 -3.89
C ALA A 160 -1.84 -1.08 -2.53
N GLY A 161 -2.38 -0.54 -1.44
CA GLY A 161 -2.33 -1.16 -0.12
C GLY A 161 -3.14 -2.46 0.00
N VAL A 162 -4.14 -2.71 -0.86
CA VAL A 162 -4.88 -3.98 -0.91
C VAL A 162 -4.03 -5.08 -1.53
N MET A 163 -3.21 -4.75 -2.53
CA MET A 163 -2.35 -5.72 -3.24
C MET A 163 -0.88 -5.27 -3.24
N PRO A 164 -0.22 -5.20 -2.07
CA PRO A 164 1.15 -4.71 -1.98
C PRO A 164 2.14 -5.56 -2.81
N ALA A 165 1.88 -6.86 -2.99
CA ALA A 165 2.69 -7.75 -3.82
C ALA A 165 2.79 -7.30 -5.28
N VAL A 166 1.71 -6.78 -5.85
CA VAL A 166 1.70 -6.23 -7.22
C VAL A 166 2.59 -5.00 -7.27
N ALA A 167 2.44 -4.08 -6.31
CA ALA A 167 3.26 -2.88 -6.25
C ALA A 167 4.75 -3.22 -6.14
N VAL A 168 5.13 -4.12 -5.23
CA VAL A 168 6.53 -4.53 -5.04
C VAL A 168 7.08 -5.22 -6.29
N LYS A 169 6.30 -6.09 -6.94
CA LYS A 169 6.69 -6.72 -8.21
C LYS A 169 6.96 -5.70 -9.31
N LEU A 170 6.13 -4.67 -9.45
CA LEU A 170 6.31 -3.61 -10.45
C LEU A 170 7.62 -2.84 -10.25
N PHE A 171 8.01 -2.55 -9.00
CA PHE A 171 9.30 -1.95 -8.68
C PHE A 171 10.46 -2.91 -8.97
N HIS A 172 10.34 -4.16 -8.52
CA HIS A 172 11.37 -5.19 -8.76
C HIS A 172 11.64 -5.38 -10.25
N SER A 173 10.60 -5.40 -11.08
CA SER A 173 10.68 -5.51 -12.55
C SER A 173 10.97 -4.19 -13.26
N ARG A 174 11.21 -3.08 -12.54
CA ARG A 174 11.52 -1.75 -13.08
C ARG A 174 10.48 -1.22 -14.08
N LEU A 175 9.21 -1.62 -13.90
CA LEU A 175 8.10 -1.20 -14.77
C LEU A 175 7.50 0.15 -14.34
N VAL A 176 7.81 0.61 -13.13
CA VAL A 176 7.33 1.89 -12.58
C VAL A 176 8.50 2.82 -12.31
N LYS A 177 8.20 4.12 -12.28
CA LYS A 177 9.21 5.13 -11.98
C LYS A 177 9.56 5.07 -10.49
N GLU A 178 10.86 5.00 -10.23
CA GLU A 178 11.39 5.20 -8.89
C GLU A 178 11.36 6.69 -8.53
N THR A 179 10.55 7.05 -7.53
CA THR A 179 10.55 8.42 -6.99
C THR A 179 11.86 8.69 -6.24
N VAL A 180 12.31 7.73 -5.44
CA VAL A 180 13.65 7.71 -4.83
C VAL A 180 14.54 6.87 -5.74
N PRO A 181 15.49 7.46 -6.49
CA PRO A 181 16.30 6.70 -7.43
C PRO A 181 17.10 5.63 -6.70
N PHE A 182 17.06 4.40 -7.20
CA PHE A 182 17.68 3.23 -6.55
C PHE A 182 19.16 3.46 -6.18
N LEU A 183 19.90 4.13 -7.05
CA LEU A 183 21.33 4.43 -6.87
C LEU A 183 21.63 5.43 -5.73
N THR A 184 20.61 6.13 -5.23
CA THR A 184 20.77 7.05 -4.08
C THR A 184 20.62 6.33 -2.74
N ILE A 185 20.25 5.05 -2.75
CA ILE A 185 20.01 4.27 -1.55
C ILE A 185 21.34 3.80 -0.95
N PRO A 186 21.61 4.05 0.35
CA PRO A 186 22.84 3.61 1.00
C PRO A 186 23.07 2.10 0.86
N GLY A 187 24.30 1.72 0.47
CA GLY A 187 24.68 0.33 0.28
C GLY A 187 24.40 -0.24 -1.11
N VAL A 188 23.66 0.48 -1.97
CA VAL A 188 23.48 0.11 -3.38
C VAL A 188 24.74 0.46 -4.18
N LYS A 189 25.24 -0.49 -4.97
CA LYS A 189 26.31 -0.30 -5.96
C LYS A 189 25.84 -0.83 -7.30
N PHE A 190 26.26 -0.20 -8.40
CA PHE A 190 26.14 -0.80 -9.72
C PHE A 190 27.00 -2.07 -9.78
N ASN A 191 26.39 -3.22 -10.03
CA ASN A 191 27.12 -4.33 -10.65
C ASN A 191 27.09 -4.08 -12.16
N GLU A 192 28.15 -3.49 -12.69
CA GLU A 192 28.31 -3.34 -14.14
C GLU A 192 28.54 -4.71 -14.83
N ASP A 193 28.84 -5.76 -14.06
CA ASP A 193 29.28 -7.07 -14.57
C ASP A 193 28.17 -8.10 -14.82
N THR A 194 26.91 -7.85 -14.48
CA THR A 194 25.81 -8.83 -14.70
C THR A 194 25.18 -8.79 -16.10
N ALA A 195 25.79 -8.07 -17.05
CA ALA A 195 25.32 -8.06 -18.45
C ALA A 195 25.79 -9.28 -19.27
N SER A 196 26.56 -10.20 -18.68
CA SER A 196 27.14 -11.36 -19.38
C SER A 196 26.90 -12.71 -18.69
N ASP A 197 25.76 -12.90 -18.03
CA ASP A 197 25.32 -14.26 -17.65
C ASP A 197 24.69 -14.97 -18.86
N THR A 198 25.52 -15.16 -19.89
CA THR A 198 25.44 -16.33 -20.77
C THR A 198 26.33 -17.40 -20.14
N GLU A 199 25.67 -18.47 -19.71
CA GLU A 199 26.19 -19.79 -19.33
C GLU A 199 27.70 -20.00 -19.51
N ASP A 200 28.47 -20.00 -18.42
CA ASP A 200 29.63 -20.89 -18.36
C ASP A 200 29.95 -21.26 -16.91
N GLY A 201 29.84 -22.55 -16.64
CA GLY A 201 30.14 -23.13 -15.33
C GLY A 201 31.64 -23.08 -15.08
N SER A 202 32.07 -22.30 -14.08
CA SER A 202 33.36 -22.56 -13.45
C SER A 202 33.38 -22.22 -11.97
N SER A 203 34.15 -23.06 -11.29
CA SER A 203 34.27 -23.24 -9.85
C SER A 203 35.09 -22.15 -9.16
N GLY A 204 34.66 -21.75 -7.96
CA GLY A 204 35.57 -21.53 -6.85
C GLY A 204 35.93 -20.08 -6.53
N THR A 205 35.20 -19.50 -5.59
CA THR A 205 35.73 -18.84 -4.38
C THR A 205 34.55 -18.43 -3.51
N VAL A 206 34.56 -18.79 -2.22
CA VAL A 206 33.55 -18.37 -1.24
C VAL A 206 33.83 -16.92 -0.87
N GLY A 207 33.64 -16.01 -1.84
CA GLY A 207 33.52 -14.60 -1.58
C GLY A 207 32.20 -14.37 -0.85
N ALA A 208 32.23 -13.58 0.23
CA ALA A 208 31.02 -13.17 0.94
C ALA A 208 29.99 -12.69 -0.09
N LYS A 209 28.85 -13.40 -0.19
CA LYS A 209 27.72 -12.99 -1.03
C LYS A 209 27.42 -11.52 -0.71
N VAL A 210 27.82 -10.63 -1.60
CA VAL A 210 27.41 -9.22 -1.53
C VAL A 210 25.91 -9.26 -1.77
N SER A 211 25.11 -9.09 -0.72
CA SER A 211 23.65 -9.11 -0.85
C SER A 211 23.26 -7.95 -1.78
N THR A 212 22.85 -8.26 -3.00
CA THR A 212 22.39 -7.27 -3.95
C THR A 212 21.00 -6.81 -3.52
N ILE A 213 20.92 -5.61 -2.94
CA ILE A 213 19.65 -4.93 -2.70
C ILE A 213 18.90 -4.86 -4.05
N THR A 214 17.62 -5.22 -4.09
CA THR A 214 16.84 -5.19 -5.33
C THR A 214 16.03 -3.90 -5.44
N HIS A 215 15.59 -3.54 -6.65
CA HIS A 215 14.74 -2.37 -6.91
C HIS A 215 13.41 -2.36 -6.13
N ALA A 216 12.98 -3.52 -5.59
CA ALA A 216 11.84 -3.63 -4.69
C ALA A 216 11.94 -2.71 -3.47
N ILE A 217 13.16 -2.39 -3.01
CA ILE A 217 13.41 -1.54 -1.85
C ILE A 217 12.85 -0.12 -2.01
N CYS A 218 12.69 0.34 -3.26
CA CYS A 218 12.11 1.65 -3.57
C CYS A 218 10.58 1.68 -3.39
N CYS A 219 9.94 0.52 -3.14
CA CYS A 219 8.49 0.42 -3.01
C CYS A 219 8.04 0.76 -1.57
N PRO A 220 7.16 1.76 -1.39
CA PRO A 220 6.65 2.13 -0.05
C PRO A 220 5.78 1.03 0.59
N PHE A 221 5.31 0.05 -0.17
CA PHE A 221 4.51 -1.06 0.33
C PHE A 221 5.33 -2.28 0.77
N LEU A 222 6.64 -2.28 0.53
CA LEU A 222 7.53 -3.38 0.90
C LEU A 222 7.44 -3.79 2.38
N PRO A 223 7.29 -2.87 3.37
CA PRO A 223 7.15 -3.26 4.77
C PRO A 223 6.00 -4.25 5.01
N SER A 224 4.92 -4.16 4.24
CA SER A 224 3.75 -5.04 4.39
C SER A 224 4.00 -6.48 3.94
N LEU A 225 5.07 -6.73 3.20
CA LEU A 225 5.43 -8.06 2.68
C LEU A 225 6.72 -8.61 3.32
N HIS A 226 7.45 -7.79 4.06
CA HIS A 226 8.69 -8.21 4.69
C HIS A 226 8.37 -9.21 5.83
N PRO A 227 9.06 -10.37 5.90
CA PRO A 227 8.88 -11.34 6.97
C PRO A 227 9.09 -10.71 8.36
N LYS A 228 8.28 -11.14 9.34
CA LYS A 228 8.40 -10.73 10.75
C LYS A 228 9.34 -11.62 11.53
N ALA A 229 9.36 -12.92 11.20
CA ALA A 229 10.03 -13.95 11.98
C ALA A 229 11.52 -14.13 11.66
N ALA A 230 11.97 -13.67 10.49
CA ALA A 230 13.39 -13.63 10.20
C ALA A 230 14.03 -12.58 11.10
N LYS A 231 15.08 -12.94 11.85
CA LYS A 231 16.11 -11.97 12.28
C LYS A 231 16.80 -11.47 11.02
N GLY A 232 16.06 -10.75 10.19
CA GLY A 232 16.57 -10.06 9.04
C GLY A 232 17.64 -9.09 9.53
N PRO A 233 18.61 -8.77 8.68
CA PRO A 233 19.59 -7.79 9.06
C PRO A 233 18.88 -6.48 9.41
N SER A 234 19.03 -5.96 10.63
CA SER A 234 18.35 -4.74 11.08
C SER A 234 18.57 -3.54 10.15
N HIS A 235 19.58 -3.60 9.28
CA HIS A 235 19.86 -2.60 8.26
C HIS A 235 18.74 -2.47 7.20
N ILE A 236 17.98 -3.52 6.86
CA ILE A 236 16.97 -3.43 5.79
C ILE A 236 15.79 -2.54 6.21
N HIS A 237 15.37 -2.64 7.47
CA HIS A 237 14.34 -1.75 8.04
C HIS A 237 14.81 -0.30 8.01
N GLY A 238 16.08 -0.05 8.35
CA GLY A 238 16.70 1.27 8.25
C GLY A 238 16.68 1.81 6.82
N ILE A 239 16.93 0.97 5.81
CA ILE A 239 16.85 1.35 4.40
C ILE A 239 15.41 1.66 3.98
N MET A 240 14.43 0.84 4.37
CA MET A 240 13.02 1.12 4.06
C MET A 240 12.54 2.44 4.67
N ILE A 241 12.95 2.73 5.90
CA ILE A 241 12.64 4.01 6.58
C ILE A 241 13.34 5.17 5.85
N TYR A 242 14.60 5.00 5.45
CA TYR A 242 15.31 6.00 4.64
C TYR A 242 14.57 6.30 3.34
N VAL A 243 14.11 5.27 2.62
CA VAL A 243 13.32 5.42 1.39
C VAL A 243 12.02 6.17 1.68
N ALA A 244 11.32 5.84 2.78
CA ALA A 244 10.10 6.54 3.17
C ALA A 244 10.35 8.03 3.44
N ILE A 245 11.41 8.38 4.17
CA ILE A 245 11.82 9.77 4.43
C ILE A 245 12.11 10.49 3.10
N LYS A 246 12.89 9.88 2.20
CA LYS A 246 13.23 10.51 0.92
C LYS A 246 12.04 10.64 -0.01
N LEU A 247 11.12 9.69 0.04
CA LEU A 247 9.85 9.78 -0.68
C LEU A 247 9.03 10.97 -0.18
N ASP A 248 8.92 11.13 1.15
CA ASP A 248 8.22 12.24 1.79
C ASP A 248 8.86 13.60 1.44
N ASP A 249 10.19 13.71 1.54
CA ASP A 249 10.98 14.89 1.14
C ASP A 249 10.65 15.33 -0.29
N ILE A 250 10.47 14.38 -1.21
CA ILE A 250 10.19 14.64 -2.63
C ILE A 250 8.74 15.03 -2.86
N ILE A 251 7.79 14.34 -2.22
CA ILE A 251 6.35 14.60 -2.38
C ILE A 251 5.99 15.97 -1.79
N HIS A 252 6.44 16.26 -0.56
CA HIS A 252 6.08 17.48 0.17
C HIS A 252 7.05 18.65 -0.05
N ARG A 253 8.03 18.51 -0.95
CA ARG A 253 9.07 19.51 -1.24
C ARG A 253 8.53 20.93 -1.46
N LYS A 254 7.37 21.05 -2.10
CA LYS A 254 6.75 22.33 -2.45
C LYS A 254 5.98 22.95 -1.30
N GLU A 255 5.35 22.12 -0.47
CA GLU A 255 4.44 22.55 0.60
C GLU A 255 5.22 22.85 1.88
N LYS A 256 6.46 22.33 2.00
CA LYS A 256 7.30 22.40 3.21
C LYS A 256 6.63 21.80 4.45
N ASP A 257 5.60 21.00 4.24
CA ASP A 257 4.86 20.25 5.26
C ASP A 257 5.34 18.79 5.24
N ILE A 258 6.55 18.58 5.75
CA ILE A 258 7.19 17.26 5.77
C ILE A 258 6.59 16.46 6.92
N THR A 259 6.25 15.19 6.65
CA THR A 259 5.72 14.28 7.67
C THR A 259 6.77 14.05 8.76
N SER A 260 6.37 14.12 10.04
CA SER A 260 7.29 13.88 11.14
C SER A 260 7.86 12.44 11.09
N LEU A 261 9.08 12.24 11.60
CA LEU A 261 9.66 10.90 11.66
C LEU A 261 8.80 9.94 12.50
N GLU A 262 8.16 10.45 13.56
CA GLU A 262 7.26 9.67 14.40
C GLU A 262 6.03 9.17 13.63
N ASP A 263 5.42 10.03 12.82
CA ASP A 263 4.29 9.65 11.96
C ASP A 263 4.73 8.67 10.86
N LEU A 264 5.88 8.90 10.22
CA LEU A 264 6.45 7.96 9.24
C LEU A 264 6.69 6.58 9.85
N MET A 265 7.23 6.53 11.08
CA MET A 265 7.42 5.28 11.83
C MET A 265 6.09 4.63 12.19
N THR A 266 5.06 5.42 12.49
CA THR A 266 3.70 4.92 12.74
C THR A 266 3.13 4.26 11.48
N TYR A 267 3.24 4.88 10.31
CA TYR A 267 2.81 4.28 9.04
C TYR A 267 3.63 3.04 8.67
N TYR A 268 4.94 3.10 8.88
CA TYR A 268 5.84 1.96 8.68
C TYR A 268 5.40 0.75 9.50
N ARG A 269 5.18 0.94 10.81
CA ARG A 269 4.71 -0.10 11.72
C ARG A 269 3.32 -0.59 11.35
N ALA A 270 2.40 0.31 11.00
CA ALA A 270 1.05 -0.09 10.57
C ALA A 270 1.09 -1.04 9.35
N GLY A 271 1.96 -0.76 8.38
CA GLY A 271 2.18 -1.67 7.24
C GLY A 271 2.88 -2.96 7.64
N TYR A 272 4.01 -2.85 8.34
CA TYR A 272 4.82 -3.99 8.75
C TYR A 272 4.08 -4.95 9.69
N ASP A 273 3.38 -4.42 10.68
CA ASP A 273 2.64 -5.22 11.67
C ASP A 273 1.25 -5.62 11.20
N SER A 274 0.80 -5.13 10.04
CA SER A 274 -0.52 -5.41 9.48
C SER A 274 -0.89 -6.90 9.57
N PRO A 275 -2.03 -7.26 10.21
CA PRO A 275 -2.49 -8.63 10.31
C PRO A 275 -3.12 -9.13 9.00
N VAL A 276 -3.27 -8.26 8.00
CA VAL A 276 -3.93 -8.58 6.73
C VAL A 276 -3.06 -9.50 5.89
N THR A 277 -1.74 -9.33 5.91
CA THR A 277 -0.78 -10.15 5.17
C THR A 277 -0.29 -11.29 6.07
N PRO A 278 -0.78 -12.54 5.90
CA PRO A 278 -0.30 -13.66 6.70
C PRO A 278 1.19 -13.87 6.53
N GLU A 279 1.87 -14.37 7.57
CA GLU A 279 3.31 -14.63 7.54
C GLU A 279 3.71 -15.55 6.36
N ALA A 280 2.89 -16.57 6.06
CA ALA A 280 3.12 -17.47 4.92
C ALA A 280 3.07 -16.78 3.54
N THR A 281 2.48 -15.60 3.44
CA THR A 281 2.42 -14.80 2.19
C THR A 281 3.46 -13.69 2.16
N ARG A 282 4.12 -13.43 3.31
CA ARG A 282 5.26 -12.53 3.36
C ARG A 282 6.39 -13.26 2.67
N VAL A 283 6.81 -12.68 1.57
CA VAL A 283 7.82 -13.29 0.72
C VAL A 283 9.14 -12.83 1.31
N GLU A 284 9.99 -13.79 1.68
CA GLU A 284 11.42 -13.57 1.50
C GLU A 284 11.59 -13.38 -0.01
N PHE A 285 11.38 -12.15 -0.50
CA PHE A 285 12.01 -11.77 -1.73
C PHE A 285 13.46 -12.13 -1.48
N ASN A 286 14.01 -13.04 -2.29
CA ASN A 286 15.41 -13.42 -2.19
C ASN A 286 16.22 -12.14 -2.37
N PHE A 287 16.41 -11.44 -1.26
CA PHE A 287 17.27 -10.28 -1.08
C PHE A 287 18.67 -10.80 -0.75
N PHE A 288 19.05 -12.00 -1.24
CA PHE A 288 20.26 -12.73 -0.85
C PHE A 288 20.70 -13.73 -1.93
#